data_AF-A0A5N7ANW8-F1
#
_entry.id   AF-A0A5N7ANW8-F1
#
_cell.length_a   1.000
_cell.length_b   1.000
_cell.length_c   1.000
_cell.angle_alpha   90.00
_cell.angle_beta   90.00
_cell.angle_gamma   90.00
#
_symmetry.space_group_name_H-M   'P 1'
#
loop_
_entity.id
_entity.type
_entity.pdbx_description
1 polymer ?
#
loop_
_entity_poly.entity_id
_entity_poly.type
_entity_poly.pdbx_seq_one_letter_code
_entity_poly.pdbx_strand_id
1 'polypeptide(L)'
;MVKFRRLASPINLPIHGPKTPLPLPSISPLLSVSEDKPDIIRLGSPYDRLDRFFIGLKPTWGGIDAIEFTEGVDVAYVQQRQIQDIQPLKFTETSHTNLVNLKEVFVAKKMVYFLYDSWGISLEQIQELSPKLQLGEVEVATICQGILEALQYVHTVLGISHGHVSLPNILITRDGTVKLANIGESMIQGSGQDRKENDIQAVCAIARLLLGLDTTSGLRGTIGFLAEDFTGAPKTITATGLLKHAFLQIGAGPWCLRPLNILCTLARQSYNI
;
A
#
# COMPACT_ATOMS: atom_id res chain seq x y z
N MET A 1 -36.74 12.93 -4.09
CA MET A 1 -36.72 11.58 -4.69
C MET A 1 -35.53 11.52 -5.66
N VAL A 2 -34.35 11.14 -5.17
CA VAL A 2 -33.11 11.13 -5.96
C VAL A 2 -33.10 9.87 -6.82
N LYS A 3 -33.13 10.03 -8.15
CA LYS A 3 -32.99 8.92 -9.09
C LYS A 3 -31.54 8.45 -9.08
N PHE A 4 -31.27 7.32 -8.44
CA PHE A 4 -29.98 6.62 -8.62
C PHE A 4 -29.90 6.18 -10.09
N ARG A 5 -28.97 6.78 -10.85
CA ARG A 5 -28.63 6.29 -12.19
C ARG A 5 -27.89 4.98 -12.03
N ARG A 6 -28.48 3.91 -12.52
CA ARG A 6 -27.82 2.61 -12.64
C ARG A 6 -26.72 2.76 -13.69
N LEU A 7 -25.47 2.82 -13.27
CA LEU A 7 -24.32 2.79 -14.18
C LEU A 7 -24.30 1.40 -14.82
N ALA A 8 -24.73 1.30 -16.07
CA ALA A 8 -24.60 0.08 -16.86
C ALA A 8 -23.11 -0.10 -17.21
N SER A 9 -22.52 -1.22 -16.80
CA SER A 9 -21.07 -1.48 -16.97
C SER A 9 -20.69 -1.56 -18.46
N PRO A 10 -19.67 -0.81 -18.92
CA PRO A 10 -19.16 -0.90 -20.29
C PRO A 10 -18.10 -2.00 -20.49
N ILE A 11 -17.69 -2.71 -19.44
CA ILE A 11 -16.60 -3.71 -19.50
C ILE A 11 -17.18 -5.10 -19.27
N ASN A 12 -17.31 -5.87 -20.35
CA ASN A 12 -17.55 -7.31 -20.27
C ASN A 12 -16.23 -8.01 -19.93
N LEU A 13 -16.08 -8.40 -18.67
CA LEU A 13 -15.06 -9.38 -18.27
C LEU A 13 -15.63 -10.79 -18.48
N PRO A 14 -14.83 -11.76 -18.96
CA PRO A 14 -15.28 -13.14 -19.14
C PRO A 14 -15.43 -13.81 -17.78
N ILE A 15 -16.55 -13.60 -17.10
CA ILE A 15 -16.87 -14.27 -15.83
C ILE A 15 -17.86 -15.39 -16.13
N HIS A 16 -17.36 -16.61 -16.33
CA HIS A 16 -18.16 -17.82 -16.25
C HIS A 16 -18.36 -18.18 -14.77
N GLY A 17 -19.44 -17.68 -14.18
CA GLY A 17 -19.93 -18.09 -12.86
C GLY A 17 -21.46 -18.06 -12.85
N PRO A 18 -22.13 -19.01 -12.18
CA PRO A 18 -23.58 -19.15 -12.27
C PRO A 18 -24.28 -17.92 -11.69
N LYS A 19 -25.10 -17.28 -12.52
CA LYS A 19 -26.03 -16.21 -12.12
C LYS A 19 -27.24 -16.86 -11.45
N THR A 20 -27.25 -16.94 -10.12
CA THR A 20 -28.48 -17.15 -9.35
C THR A 20 -28.74 -15.94 -8.46
N PRO A 21 -29.84 -15.20 -8.66
CA PRO A 21 -30.26 -14.15 -7.74
C PRO A 21 -30.72 -14.80 -6.42
N LEU A 22 -30.09 -14.45 -5.30
CA LEU A 22 -30.60 -14.78 -3.97
C LEU A 22 -31.65 -13.72 -3.56
N PRO A 23 -32.76 -14.11 -2.92
CA PRO A 23 -33.78 -13.18 -2.45
C PRO A 23 -33.29 -12.36 -1.25
N LEU A 24 -33.70 -11.08 -1.22
CA LEU A 24 -33.41 -10.11 -0.17
C LEU A 24 -34.14 -10.46 1.15
N PRO A 25 -33.48 -10.38 2.32
CA PRO A 25 -34.18 -10.39 3.60
C PRO A 25 -34.79 -9.01 3.93
N SER A 26 -35.98 -9.03 4.52
CA SER A 26 -36.73 -7.87 5.02
C SER A 26 -36.06 -7.23 6.24
N ILE A 27 -35.86 -5.91 6.20
CA ILE A 27 -35.28 -5.10 7.29
C ILE A 27 -36.42 -4.53 8.15
N SER A 28 -36.38 -4.77 9.47
CA SER A 28 -37.17 -4.02 10.45
C SER A 28 -36.41 -2.75 10.90
N PRO A 29 -37.08 -1.61 11.11
CA PRO A 29 -36.40 -0.36 11.41
C PRO A 29 -36.30 -0.16 12.92
N LEU A 30 -35.08 -0.08 13.47
CA LEU A 30 -34.84 0.72 14.68
C LEU A 30 -33.34 0.85 14.90
N LEU A 31 -32.83 2.06 14.70
CA LEU A 31 -31.81 2.73 15.53
C LEU A 31 -31.55 4.10 14.89
N SER A 32 -31.89 5.15 15.63
CA SER A 32 -31.61 6.54 15.30
C SER A 32 -30.11 6.76 15.26
N VAL A 33 -29.57 7.06 14.08
CA VAL A 33 -28.15 7.41 13.91
C VAL A 33 -28.02 8.93 14.05
N SER A 34 -27.30 9.33 15.08
CA SER A 34 -26.81 10.70 15.27
C SER A 34 -25.87 11.08 14.13
N GLU A 35 -26.02 12.30 13.62
CA GLU A 35 -25.11 12.90 12.64
C GLU A 35 -23.72 13.09 13.28
N ASP A 36 -22.80 12.19 12.97
CA ASP A 36 -21.37 12.35 13.25
C ASP A 36 -20.57 11.68 12.12
N LYS A 37 -19.37 12.20 11.87
CA LYS A 37 -18.40 11.84 10.80
C LYS A 37 -18.56 10.38 10.27
N PRO A 38 -18.62 10.15 8.95
CA PRO A 38 -18.90 8.83 8.41
C PRO A 38 -17.89 7.80 8.95
N ASP A 39 -18.41 6.78 9.63
CA ASP A 39 -17.63 5.65 10.11
C ASP A 39 -16.89 5.00 8.93
N ILE A 40 -15.57 4.80 9.09
CA ILE A 40 -14.74 4.09 8.11
C ILE A 40 -15.19 2.64 7.97
N ILE A 41 -15.78 2.07 9.02
CA ILE A 41 -16.25 0.68 9.05
C ILE A 41 -17.64 0.61 8.43
N ARG A 42 -17.78 -0.25 7.43
CA ARG A 42 -19.03 -0.59 6.75
C ARG A 42 -19.37 -2.04 7.05
N LEU A 43 -20.59 -2.30 7.52
CA LEU A 43 -21.06 -3.67 7.70
C LEU A 43 -21.54 -4.26 6.37
N GLY A 44 -21.23 -5.53 6.13
CA GLY A 44 -21.59 -6.26 4.92
C GLY A 44 -20.47 -6.34 3.89
N SER A 45 -20.77 -6.96 2.75
CA SER A 45 -19.80 -7.15 1.67
C SER A 45 -19.74 -5.90 0.77
N PRO A 46 -18.56 -5.50 0.27
CA PRO A 46 -18.46 -4.40 -0.69
C PRO A 46 -19.27 -4.69 -1.97
N TYR A 47 -19.39 -5.96 -2.36
CA TYR A 47 -20.14 -6.37 -3.56
C TYR A 47 -21.67 -6.19 -3.45
N ASP A 48 -22.19 -5.93 -2.24
CA ASP A 48 -23.63 -5.72 -2.01
C ASP A 48 -24.04 -4.24 -2.14
N ARG A 49 -23.06 -3.35 -2.33
CA ARG A 49 -23.29 -1.90 -2.46
C ARG A 49 -23.91 -1.57 -3.82
N LEU A 50 -25.00 -0.81 -3.80
CA LEU A 50 -25.75 -0.43 -5.01
C LEU A 50 -25.30 0.91 -5.60
N ASP A 51 -24.61 1.73 -4.80
CA ASP A 51 -24.10 3.05 -5.12
C ASP A 51 -22.73 3.02 -5.82
N ARG A 52 -22.08 1.85 -5.86
CA ARG A 52 -20.70 1.68 -6.30
C ARG A 52 -20.54 0.39 -7.08
N PHE A 53 -19.53 0.31 -7.93
CA PHE A 53 -19.28 -0.87 -8.76
C PHE A 53 -17.97 -1.55 -8.37
N PHE A 54 -18.02 -2.85 -8.06
CA PHE A 54 -16.85 -3.65 -7.68
C PHE A 54 -16.64 -4.80 -8.67
N ILE A 55 -15.46 -4.86 -9.26
CA ILE A 55 -15.03 -5.94 -10.16
C ILE A 55 -14.10 -6.88 -9.41
N GLY A 56 -14.55 -8.08 -9.08
CA GLY A 56 -13.70 -9.12 -8.50
C GLY A 56 -12.67 -9.66 -9.50
N LEU A 57 -11.43 -9.84 -9.05
CA LEU A 57 -10.33 -10.43 -9.81
C LEU A 57 -10.14 -11.89 -9.40
N LYS A 58 -10.25 -12.81 -10.36
CA LYS A 58 -9.97 -14.25 -10.18
C LYS A 58 -9.10 -14.78 -11.32
N PRO A 59 -7.87 -15.24 -11.06
CA PRO A 59 -7.14 -15.21 -9.78
C PRO A 59 -6.80 -13.77 -9.33
N THR A 60 -6.40 -13.60 -8.07
CA THR A 60 -5.97 -12.31 -7.52
C THR A 60 -4.76 -11.76 -8.28
N TRP A 61 -4.68 -10.44 -8.45
CA TRP A 61 -3.56 -9.80 -9.16
C TRP A 61 -2.70 -9.01 -8.17
N GLY A 62 -1.51 -9.50 -7.84
CA GLY A 62 -0.60 -8.80 -6.93
C GLY A 62 -1.19 -8.51 -5.55
N GLY A 63 -2.06 -9.39 -5.04
CA GLY A 63 -2.77 -9.18 -3.77
C GLY A 63 -4.04 -8.33 -3.86
N ILE A 64 -4.42 -7.87 -5.07
CA ILE A 64 -5.69 -7.17 -5.32
C ILE A 64 -6.79 -8.18 -5.61
N ASP A 65 -7.88 -8.10 -4.85
CA ASP A 65 -9.04 -8.99 -4.94
C ASP A 65 -10.20 -8.39 -5.73
N ALA A 66 -10.35 -7.06 -5.72
CA ALA A 66 -11.30 -6.36 -6.58
C ALA A 66 -10.86 -4.94 -6.90
N ILE A 67 -11.46 -4.37 -7.95
CA ILE A 67 -11.30 -2.98 -8.34
C ILE A 67 -12.64 -2.28 -8.19
N GLU A 68 -12.62 -1.11 -7.56
CA GLU A 68 -13.79 -0.28 -7.30
C GLU A 68 -13.84 0.88 -8.28
N PHE A 69 -15.05 1.13 -8.79
CA PHE A 69 -15.36 2.23 -9.69
C PHE A 69 -16.52 3.03 -9.12
N THR A 70 -16.28 4.32 -8.92
CA THR A 70 -17.30 5.32 -8.60
C THR A 70 -17.18 6.48 -9.58
N GLU A 71 -18.32 6.96 -10.08
CA GLU A 71 -18.35 8.09 -11.02
C GLU A 71 -17.71 9.33 -10.39
N GLY A 72 -16.71 9.90 -11.07
CA GLY A 72 -16.02 11.13 -10.62
C GLY A 72 -14.98 10.93 -9.52
N VAL A 73 -14.65 9.68 -9.16
CA VAL A 73 -13.63 9.34 -8.16
C VAL A 73 -12.54 8.49 -8.81
N ASP A 74 -11.29 8.66 -8.37
CA ASP A 74 -10.19 7.81 -8.80
C ASP A 74 -10.46 6.35 -8.41
N VAL A 75 -9.99 5.44 -9.25
CA VAL A 75 -10.20 4.00 -9.07
C VAL A 75 -9.52 3.54 -7.78
N ALA A 76 -10.28 2.86 -6.92
CA ALA A 76 -9.77 2.22 -5.72
C ALA A 76 -9.65 0.70 -5.91
N TYR A 77 -8.96 0.03 -5.00
CA TYR A 77 -8.85 -1.42 -5.02
C TYR A 77 -9.14 -2.04 -3.67
N VAL A 78 -9.59 -3.28 -3.70
CA VAL A 78 -9.97 -4.05 -2.52
C VAL A 78 -8.96 -5.16 -2.28
N GLN A 79 -8.55 -5.30 -1.02
CA GLN A 79 -7.81 -6.45 -0.52
C GLN A 79 -8.62 -7.13 0.58
N GLN A 80 -8.75 -8.45 0.51
CA GLN A 80 -9.50 -9.26 1.45
C GLN A 80 -8.59 -10.00 2.43
N ARG A 81 -9.03 -10.09 3.68
CA ARG A 81 -8.36 -10.81 4.76
C ARG A 81 -9.35 -11.59 5.59
N GLN A 82 -9.01 -12.84 5.88
CA GLN A 82 -9.77 -13.66 6.80
C GLN A 82 -9.29 -13.40 8.22
N ILE A 83 -10.23 -13.13 9.12
CA ILE A 83 -9.98 -12.92 10.55
C ILE A 83 -10.47 -14.12 11.35
N GLN A 84 -9.70 -14.51 12.38
CA GLN A 84 -10.04 -15.65 13.24
C GLN A 84 -11.03 -15.22 14.34
N ASP A 85 -10.79 -14.06 14.97
CA ASP A 85 -11.61 -13.46 16.00
C ASP A 85 -12.13 -12.07 15.59
N ILE A 86 -13.39 -11.79 15.93
CA ILE A 86 -13.99 -10.45 15.85
C ILE A 86 -13.71 -9.74 17.18
N GLN A 87 -12.42 -9.56 17.51
CA GLN A 87 -12.05 -8.55 18.51
C GLN A 87 -12.51 -7.18 17.97
N PRO A 88 -12.76 -6.17 18.82
CA PRO A 88 -13.14 -4.84 18.34
C PRO A 88 -12.00 -4.25 17.51
N LEU A 89 -12.08 -4.43 16.19
CA LEU A 89 -11.12 -3.89 15.24
C LEU A 89 -11.28 -2.38 15.20
N LYS A 90 -10.18 -1.66 15.45
CA LYS A 90 -10.13 -0.21 15.35
C LYS A 90 -9.40 0.17 14.07
N PHE A 91 -10.15 0.71 13.12
CA PHE A 91 -9.59 1.24 11.89
C PHE A 91 -9.64 2.76 11.90
N THR A 92 -8.65 3.37 11.28
CA THR A 92 -8.57 4.83 11.11
C THR A 92 -8.36 5.12 9.64
N GLU A 93 -9.12 6.07 9.10
CA GLU A 93 -8.90 6.52 7.72
C GLU A 93 -7.54 7.20 7.64
N THR A 94 -6.77 6.86 6.60
CA THR A 94 -5.44 7.43 6.44
C THR A 94 -5.39 8.45 5.30
N SER A 95 -4.51 9.44 5.44
CA SER A 95 -4.28 10.46 4.43
C SER A 95 -2.84 10.95 4.49
N HIS A 96 -1.97 10.32 3.71
CA HIS A 96 -0.56 10.68 3.58
C HIS A 96 -0.06 10.43 2.15
N THR A 97 0.84 11.28 1.67
CA THR A 97 1.38 11.19 0.29
C THR A 97 2.12 9.87 0.06
N ASN A 98 2.92 9.44 1.04
CA ASN A 98 3.75 8.23 0.95
C ASN A 98 3.10 6.99 1.57
N LEU A 99 1.80 7.00 1.80
CA LEU A 99 1.04 5.84 2.26
C LEU A 99 0.01 5.47 1.19
N VAL A 100 -0.20 4.18 0.97
CA VAL A 100 -1.40 3.72 0.28
C VAL A 100 -2.56 3.87 1.26
N ASN A 101 -3.44 4.82 0.99
CA ASN A 101 -4.38 5.25 2.02
C ASN A 101 -5.55 4.30 2.12
N LEU A 102 -5.85 3.88 3.35
CA LEU A 102 -7.04 3.11 3.68
C LEU A 102 -8.22 4.06 3.74
N LYS A 103 -9.16 3.89 2.80
CA LYS A 103 -10.35 4.74 2.66
C LYS A 103 -11.54 4.19 3.40
N GLU A 104 -11.82 2.90 3.24
CA GLU A 104 -12.97 2.24 3.86
C GLU A 104 -12.62 0.80 4.23
N VAL A 105 -13.31 0.28 5.24
CA VAL A 105 -13.19 -1.11 5.67
C VAL A 105 -14.57 -1.75 5.68
N PHE A 106 -14.76 -2.82 4.91
CA PHE A 106 -15.98 -3.61 4.96
C PHE A 106 -15.77 -4.85 5.82
N VAL A 107 -16.71 -5.14 6.72
CA VAL A 107 -16.66 -6.32 7.58
C VAL A 107 -17.88 -7.19 7.30
N ALA A 108 -17.63 -8.41 6.81
CA ALA A 108 -18.66 -9.40 6.53
C ALA A 108 -18.26 -10.76 7.08
N LYS A 109 -19.03 -11.28 8.04
CA LYS A 109 -18.79 -12.59 8.68
C LYS A 109 -17.38 -12.64 9.32
N LYS A 110 -16.46 -13.43 8.74
CA LYS A 110 -15.05 -13.57 9.16
C LYS A 110 -14.08 -12.99 8.13
N MET A 111 -14.56 -12.09 7.28
CA MET A 111 -13.79 -11.43 6.24
C MET A 111 -13.79 -9.92 6.47
N VAL A 112 -12.61 -9.34 6.28
CA VAL A 112 -12.38 -7.90 6.24
C VAL A 112 -11.92 -7.53 4.84
N TYR A 113 -12.51 -6.48 4.27
CA TYR A 113 -12.16 -5.96 2.97
C TYR A 113 -11.63 -4.53 3.15
N PHE A 114 -10.39 -4.31 2.77
CA PHE A 114 -9.73 -3.02 2.81
C PHE A 114 -9.84 -2.33 1.46
N LEU A 115 -10.38 -1.12 1.44
CA LEU A 115 -10.43 -0.28 0.25
C LEU A 115 -9.30 0.74 0.26
N TYR A 116 -8.46 0.72 -0.77
CA TYR A 116 -7.26 1.53 -0.91
C TYR A 116 -7.29 2.44 -2.14
N ASP A 117 -6.63 3.61 -2.06
CA ASP A 117 -6.75 4.69 -3.06
C ASP A 117 -5.76 4.66 -4.23
N SER A 118 -4.70 3.85 -4.17
CA SER A 118 -3.62 3.96 -5.15
C SER A 118 -2.79 2.69 -5.23
N TRP A 119 -2.36 2.34 -6.45
CA TRP A 119 -1.47 1.20 -6.71
C TRP A 119 -0.20 1.65 -7.44
N GLY A 120 0.75 0.73 -7.55
CA GLY A 120 2.02 0.95 -8.24
C GLY A 120 2.74 -0.35 -8.53
N ILE A 121 3.94 -0.24 -9.09
CA ILE A 121 4.87 -1.37 -9.19
C ILE A 121 5.57 -1.55 -7.85
N SER A 122 5.70 -2.78 -7.34
CA SER A 122 6.42 -3.01 -6.08
C SER A 122 7.93 -3.00 -6.27
N LEU A 123 8.69 -2.73 -5.21
CA LEU A 123 10.15 -2.88 -5.25
C LEU A 123 10.58 -4.32 -5.51
N GLU A 124 9.79 -5.30 -5.06
CA GLU A 124 10.02 -6.72 -5.38
C GLU A 124 10.00 -6.95 -6.89
N GLN A 125 8.98 -6.43 -7.56
CA GLN A 125 8.84 -6.50 -9.01
C GLN A 125 9.97 -5.79 -9.77
N ILE A 126 10.54 -4.73 -9.21
CA ILE A 126 11.72 -4.06 -9.78
C ILE A 126 12.97 -4.92 -9.57
N GLN A 127 13.14 -5.49 -8.37
CA GLN A 127 14.28 -6.35 -8.03
C GLN A 127 14.32 -7.63 -8.87
N GLU A 128 13.17 -8.22 -9.19
CA GLU A 128 13.05 -9.38 -10.10
C GLU A 128 13.63 -9.13 -11.50
N LEU A 129 13.78 -7.87 -11.91
CA LEU A 129 14.33 -7.47 -13.21
C LEU A 129 15.85 -7.23 -13.16
N SER A 130 16.49 -7.39 -12.01
CA SER A 130 17.95 -7.35 -11.90
C SER A 130 18.58 -8.49 -12.73
N PRO A 131 19.71 -8.27 -13.45
CA PRO A 131 20.50 -7.03 -13.50
C PRO A 131 20.06 -6.05 -14.61
N LYS A 132 18.99 -6.33 -15.37
CA LYS A 132 18.57 -5.47 -16.50
C LYS A 132 18.08 -4.10 -16.04
N LEU A 133 17.49 -4.04 -14.84
CA LEU A 133 17.09 -2.80 -14.17
C LEU A 133 17.67 -2.80 -12.77
N GLN A 134 18.52 -1.81 -12.47
CA GLN A 134 19.12 -1.61 -11.16
C GLN A 134 18.87 -0.16 -10.72
N LEU A 135 18.59 0.01 -9.43
CA LEU A 135 18.37 1.32 -8.83
C LEU A 135 19.73 1.91 -8.43
N GLY A 136 19.96 3.18 -8.75
CA GLY A 136 21.14 3.91 -8.31
C GLY A 136 20.94 4.52 -6.92
N GLU A 137 21.99 5.16 -6.41
CA GLU A 137 22.01 5.78 -5.08
C GLU A 137 20.91 6.85 -4.93
N VAL A 138 20.65 7.62 -5.99
CA VAL A 138 19.62 8.69 -6.01
C VAL A 138 18.22 8.10 -5.91
N GLU A 139 17.92 7.03 -6.67
CA GLU A 139 16.63 6.36 -6.59
C GLU A 139 16.43 5.72 -5.22
N VAL A 140 17.46 5.05 -4.67
CA VAL A 140 17.39 4.42 -3.35
C VAL A 140 17.18 5.47 -2.26
N ALA A 141 17.91 6.58 -2.26
CA ALA A 141 17.72 7.66 -1.31
C ALA A 141 16.29 8.23 -1.35
N THR A 142 15.74 8.42 -2.57
CA THR A 142 14.37 8.90 -2.78
C THR A 142 13.34 7.89 -2.26
N ILE A 143 13.57 6.59 -2.47
CA ILE A 143 12.73 5.50 -1.94
C ILE A 143 12.77 5.48 -0.42
N CYS A 144 13.96 5.50 0.19
CA CYS A 144 14.13 5.51 1.62
C CYS A 144 13.46 6.72 2.28
N GLN A 145 13.59 7.90 1.68
CA GLN A 145 12.91 9.10 2.16
C GLN A 145 11.39 8.90 2.19
N GLY A 146 10.78 8.45 1.09
CA GLY A 146 9.33 8.24 1.03
C GLY A 146 8.84 7.20 2.05
N ILE A 147 9.58 6.10 2.26
CA ILE A 147 9.23 5.11 3.28
C ILE A 147 9.30 5.73 4.68
N LEU A 148 10.34 6.52 4.98
CA LEU A 148 10.51 7.14 6.29
C LEU A 148 9.47 8.23 6.57
N GLU A 149 9.06 8.99 5.56
CA GLU A 149 7.94 9.95 5.66
C GLU A 149 6.63 9.22 6.00
N ALA A 150 6.36 8.08 5.36
CA ALA A 150 5.22 7.22 5.68
C ALA A 150 5.29 6.69 7.13
N LEU A 151 6.46 6.20 7.54
CA LEU A 151 6.67 5.67 8.89
C LEU A 151 6.57 6.76 9.96
N GLN A 152 7.02 7.99 9.68
CA GLN A 152 6.81 9.11 10.59
C GLN A 152 5.31 9.32 10.83
N TYR A 153 4.49 9.35 9.78
CA TYR A 153 3.03 9.44 9.92
C TYR A 153 2.45 8.26 10.71
N VAL A 154 2.81 7.03 10.36
CA VAL A 154 2.30 5.82 11.04
C VAL A 154 2.69 5.82 12.53
N HIS A 155 3.93 6.15 12.86
CA HIS A 155 4.44 6.10 14.22
C HIS A 155 3.91 7.23 15.09
N THR A 156 3.71 8.43 14.54
CA THR A 156 3.36 9.64 15.30
C THR A 156 1.88 9.98 15.28
N VAL A 157 1.19 9.76 14.14
CA VAL A 157 -0.23 10.09 13.97
C VAL A 157 -1.11 8.88 14.27
N LEU A 158 -0.78 7.70 13.74
CA LEU A 158 -1.55 6.48 14.02
C LEU A 158 -1.13 5.81 15.33
N GLY A 159 0.09 6.09 15.81
CA GLY A 159 0.59 5.58 17.09
C GLY A 159 0.95 4.09 17.09
N ILE A 160 1.02 3.46 15.93
CA ILE A 160 1.32 2.03 15.76
C ILE A 160 2.67 1.81 15.07
N SER A 161 3.21 0.59 15.15
CA SER A 161 4.23 0.11 14.21
C SER A 161 3.56 -0.38 12.92
N HIS A 162 4.23 -0.21 11.78
CA HIS A 162 3.75 -0.74 10.51
C HIS A 162 3.86 -2.27 10.46
N GLY A 163 4.98 -2.84 10.91
CA GLY A 163 5.19 -4.30 11.04
C GLY A 163 5.40 -5.05 9.73
N HIS A 164 5.05 -4.45 8.58
CA HIS A 164 5.14 -5.05 7.25
C HIS A 164 5.99 -4.25 6.26
N VAL A 165 7.06 -3.60 6.73
CA VAL A 165 7.99 -2.85 5.85
C VAL A 165 8.85 -3.85 5.08
N SER A 166 8.50 -4.10 3.82
CA SER A 166 9.17 -5.07 2.94
C SER A 166 9.01 -4.69 1.47
N LEU A 167 9.86 -5.26 0.60
CA LEU A 167 9.84 -4.99 -0.85
C LEU A 167 8.46 -5.11 -1.53
N PRO A 168 7.63 -6.14 -1.29
CA PRO A 168 6.31 -6.23 -1.91
C PRO A 168 5.35 -5.11 -1.47
N ASN A 169 5.58 -4.51 -0.31
CA ASN A 169 4.71 -3.48 0.27
C ASN A 169 5.17 -2.05 -0.01
N ILE A 170 6.25 -1.87 -0.78
CA ILE A 170 6.73 -0.55 -1.18
C ILE A 170 6.41 -0.39 -2.66
N LEU A 171 5.47 0.49 -2.95
CA LEU A 171 4.95 0.74 -4.29
C LEU A 171 5.53 2.04 -4.84
N ILE A 172 5.83 2.04 -6.14
CA ILE A 172 6.14 3.23 -6.91
C ILE A 172 5.00 3.47 -7.89
N THR A 173 4.30 4.59 -7.70
CA THR A 173 3.18 5.00 -8.55
C THR A 173 3.66 5.51 -9.91
N ARG A 174 2.73 5.72 -10.84
CA ARG A 174 3.07 6.20 -12.20
C ARG A 174 3.75 7.58 -12.22
N ASP A 175 3.41 8.44 -11.27
CA ASP A 175 4.02 9.76 -11.07
C ASP A 175 5.35 9.72 -10.29
N GLY A 176 5.81 8.51 -9.93
CA GLY A 176 7.07 8.25 -9.23
C GLY A 176 6.99 8.44 -7.72
N THR A 177 5.80 8.59 -7.16
CA THR A 177 5.60 8.70 -5.72
C THR A 177 5.80 7.34 -5.05
N VAL A 178 6.57 7.32 -3.96
CA VAL A 178 6.84 6.12 -3.16
C VAL A 178 5.74 6.00 -2.11
N LYS A 179 5.04 4.86 -2.08
CA LYS A 179 3.96 4.60 -1.15
C LYS A 179 4.16 3.28 -0.40
N LEU A 180 4.05 3.33 0.93
CA LEU A 180 4.02 2.16 1.80
C LEU A 180 2.59 1.61 1.88
N ALA A 181 2.42 0.33 1.57
CA ALA A 181 1.14 -0.37 1.49
C ALA A 181 0.87 -1.26 2.72
N ASN A 182 -0.34 -1.83 2.80
CA ASN A 182 -0.75 -2.80 3.82
C ASN A 182 -0.98 -2.26 5.24
N ILE A 183 -1.27 -0.97 5.39
CA ILE A 183 -1.57 -0.38 6.71
C ILE A 183 -2.79 -1.01 7.42
N GLY A 184 -3.77 -1.52 6.66
CA GLY A 184 -4.94 -2.20 7.23
C GLY A 184 -4.57 -3.47 8.00
N GLU A 185 -3.53 -4.19 7.57
CA GLU A 185 -3.01 -5.37 8.28
C GLU A 185 -2.33 -4.96 9.59
N SER A 186 -1.58 -3.86 9.59
CA SER A 186 -0.97 -3.28 10.81
C SER A 186 -2.03 -2.93 11.86
N MET A 187 -3.18 -2.40 11.42
CA MET A 187 -4.29 -2.06 12.32
C MET A 187 -4.98 -3.30 12.92
N ILE A 188 -5.02 -4.44 12.20
CA ILE A 188 -5.51 -5.72 12.76
C ILE A 188 -4.59 -6.24 13.86
N GLN A 189 -3.27 -6.18 13.65
CA GLN A 189 -2.29 -6.72 14.59
C GLN A 189 -2.24 -5.94 15.91
N GLY A 190 -2.70 -4.68 15.89
CA GLY A 190 -2.86 -3.84 17.08
C GLY A 190 -1.53 -3.32 17.64
N SER A 191 -1.63 -2.49 18.67
CA SER A 191 -0.49 -1.83 19.34
C SER A 191 0.24 -2.71 20.36
N GLY A 192 0.01 -4.03 20.37
CA GLY A 192 0.36 -4.91 21.49
C GLY A 192 1.87 -5.10 21.73
N GLN A 193 2.71 -4.82 20.73
CA GLN A 193 4.16 -4.76 20.84
C GLN A 193 4.63 -3.62 19.94
N ASP A 194 4.79 -2.42 20.51
CA ASP A 194 5.30 -1.26 19.78
C ASP A 194 6.74 -1.51 19.33
N ARG A 195 6.89 -2.04 18.11
CA ARG A 195 8.17 -2.45 17.51
C ARG A 195 8.57 -1.46 16.40
N LYS A 196 8.36 -0.18 16.63
CA LYS A 196 8.68 0.90 15.67
C LYS A 196 10.14 0.83 15.21
N GLU A 197 11.06 0.43 16.09
CA GLU A 197 12.46 0.23 15.72
C GLU A 197 12.64 -0.81 14.61
N ASN A 198 11.81 -1.86 14.57
CA ASN A 198 11.91 -2.89 13.53
C ASN A 198 11.53 -2.35 12.15
N ASP A 199 10.58 -1.41 12.09
CA ASP A 199 10.24 -0.74 10.83
C ASP A 199 11.45 0.05 10.31
N ILE A 200 12.15 0.76 11.19
CA ILE A 200 13.34 1.55 10.81
C ILE A 200 14.48 0.63 10.36
N GLN A 201 14.71 -0.46 11.07
CA GLN A 201 15.73 -1.44 10.69
C GLN A 201 15.40 -2.12 9.35
N ALA A 202 14.12 -2.34 9.06
CA ALA A 202 13.69 -2.85 7.76
C ALA A 202 14.02 -1.86 6.62
N VAL A 203 13.85 -0.54 6.83
CA VAL A 203 14.29 0.47 5.85
C VAL A 203 15.79 0.40 5.59
N CYS A 204 16.60 0.31 6.65
CA CYS A 204 18.06 0.19 6.52
C CYS A 204 18.46 -1.09 5.78
N ALA A 205 17.79 -2.22 6.05
CA ALA A 205 18.02 -3.49 5.38
C ALA A 205 17.64 -3.44 3.89
N ILE A 206 16.51 -2.80 3.56
CA ILE A 206 16.11 -2.57 2.17
C ILE A 206 17.13 -1.71 1.45
N ALA A 207 17.56 -0.59 2.04
CA ALA A 207 18.57 0.29 1.46
C ALA A 207 19.88 -0.47 1.17
N ARG A 208 20.35 -1.28 2.13
CA ARG A 208 21.54 -2.13 1.98
C ARG A 208 21.42 -3.11 0.82
N LEU A 209 20.27 -3.78 0.72
CA LEU A 209 19.97 -4.73 -0.35
C LEU A 209 19.96 -4.05 -1.73
N LEU A 210 19.23 -2.94 -1.86
CA LEU A 210 19.09 -2.23 -3.14
C LEU A 210 20.43 -1.66 -3.64
N LEU A 211 21.32 -1.27 -2.72
CA LEU A 211 22.65 -0.73 -3.02
C LEU A 211 23.72 -1.82 -3.22
N GLY A 212 23.38 -3.09 -2.96
CA GLY A 212 24.33 -4.20 -3.11
C GLY A 212 25.54 -4.13 -2.17
N LEU A 213 25.41 -3.51 -0.99
CA LEU A 213 26.53 -3.30 -0.06
C LEU A 213 27.11 -4.60 0.52
N ASP A 214 26.40 -5.73 0.42
CA ASP A 214 26.90 -7.04 0.83
C ASP A 214 27.78 -7.71 -0.25
N THR A 215 27.95 -7.08 -1.42
CA THR A 215 28.80 -7.59 -2.50
C THR A 215 30.21 -6.98 -2.45
N THR A 216 31.23 -7.73 -2.87
CA THR A 216 32.65 -7.32 -2.85
C THR A 216 32.98 -6.10 -3.71
N SER A 217 32.01 -5.64 -4.50
CA SER A 217 32.00 -4.43 -5.32
C SER A 217 31.29 -3.27 -4.61
N GLY A 218 31.68 -2.97 -3.36
CA GLY A 218 31.10 -1.88 -2.58
C GLY A 218 31.13 -0.53 -3.29
N LEU A 219 30.15 0.32 -2.99
CA LEU A 219 30.08 1.70 -3.48
C LEU A 219 31.37 2.45 -3.14
N ARG A 220 31.97 3.12 -4.14
CA ARG A 220 33.21 3.91 -3.95
C ARG A 220 32.90 5.40 -3.93
N GLY A 221 33.43 6.09 -2.92
CA GLY A 221 33.37 7.55 -2.81
C GLY A 221 32.49 8.03 -1.65
N THR A 222 32.30 9.34 -1.57
CA THR A 222 31.60 9.99 -0.45
C THR A 222 30.17 9.49 -0.28
N ILE A 223 29.45 9.22 -1.37
CA ILE A 223 28.06 8.75 -1.29
C ILE A 223 27.99 7.31 -0.76
N GLY A 224 28.92 6.45 -1.15
CA GLY A 224 29.06 5.10 -0.59
C GLY A 224 29.23 5.10 0.93
N PHE A 225 30.07 5.99 1.47
CA PHE A 225 30.21 6.14 2.92
C PHE A 225 28.92 6.62 3.60
N LEU A 226 28.20 7.57 2.98
CA LEU A 226 26.91 8.03 3.50
C LEU A 226 25.86 6.91 3.48
N ALA A 227 25.88 6.05 2.46
CA ALA A 227 25.00 4.89 2.38
C ALA A 227 25.34 3.84 3.45
N GLU A 228 26.63 3.55 3.69
CA GLU A 228 27.05 2.66 4.76
C GLU A 228 26.62 3.18 6.14
N ASP A 229 26.84 4.46 6.41
CA ASP A 229 26.42 5.13 7.66
C ASP A 229 24.89 5.08 7.84
N PHE A 230 24.14 5.38 6.77
CA PHE A 230 22.67 5.32 6.76
C PHE A 230 22.16 3.90 7.07
N THR A 231 22.70 2.88 6.40
CA THR A 231 22.28 1.48 6.62
C THR A 231 22.77 0.91 7.95
N GLY A 232 23.77 1.55 8.57
CA GLY A 232 24.30 1.24 9.89
C GLY A 232 23.63 2.00 11.04
N ALA A 233 22.56 2.76 10.75
CA ALA A 233 21.93 3.61 11.75
C ALA A 233 21.47 2.83 13.00
N PRO A 234 21.65 3.40 14.21
CA PRO A 234 21.38 2.69 15.45
C PRO A 234 19.90 2.35 15.61
N LYS A 235 19.59 1.22 16.26
CA LYS A 235 18.21 0.75 16.47
C LYS A 235 17.31 1.73 17.21
N THR A 236 17.89 2.64 17.99
CA THR A 236 17.17 3.66 18.77
C THR A 236 16.75 4.87 17.94
N ILE A 237 17.20 4.98 16.67
CA ILE A 237 16.84 6.10 15.82
C ILE A 237 15.37 6.01 15.40
N THR A 238 14.68 7.15 15.42
CA THR A 238 13.30 7.25 14.96
C THR A 238 13.25 7.60 13.47
N ALA A 239 12.10 7.41 12.82
CA ALA A 239 11.88 7.88 11.45
C ALA A 239 12.25 9.37 11.30
N THR A 240 11.80 10.22 12.22
CA THR A 240 12.12 11.66 12.25
C THR A 240 13.61 11.94 12.39
N GLY A 241 14.34 11.13 13.15
CA GLY A 241 15.79 11.23 13.27
C GLY A 241 16.49 10.86 11.98
N LEU A 242 16.12 9.71 11.39
CA LEU A 242 16.74 9.18 10.20
C LEU A 242 16.43 10.01 8.94
N LEU A 243 15.28 10.70 8.89
CA LEU A 243 14.93 11.66 7.83
C LEU A 243 15.93 12.82 7.69
N LYS A 244 16.70 13.13 8.74
CA LYS A 244 17.71 14.20 8.73
C LYS A 244 19.08 13.72 8.22
N HIS A 245 19.21 12.45 7.88
CA HIS A 245 20.49 11.86 7.48
C HIS A 245 20.99 12.42 6.13
N ALA A 246 22.29 12.67 6.01
CA ALA A 246 22.89 13.29 4.84
C ALA A 246 22.73 12.47 3.55
N PHE A 247 22.69 11.14 3.66
CA PHE A 247 22.39 10.25 2.52
C PHE A 247 21.08 10.62 1.82
N LEU A 248 20.02 10.99 2.55
CA LEU A 248 18.73 11.30 1.95
C LEU A 248 18.73 12.62 1.15
N GLN A 249 19.73 13.49 1.37
CA GLN A 249 19.83 14.77 0.68
C GLN A 249 20.22 14.62 -0.80
N ILE A 250 20.70 13.45 -1.23
CA ILE A 250 20.95 13.16 -2.65
C ILE A 250 19.68 12.78 -3.40
N GLY A 251 18.57 12.55 -2.69
CA GLY A 251 17.28 12.22 -3.28
C GLY A 251 16.82 13.33 -4.21
N ALA A 252 16.35 12.94 -5.39
CA ALA A 252 15.91 13.89 -6.40
C ALA A 252 14.40 14.16 -6.34
N GLY A 253 13.66 13.44 -5.49
CA GLY A 253 12.20 13.48 -5.45
C GLY A 253 11.55 12.60 -6.52
N PRO A 254 10.20 12.58 -6.63
CA PRO A 254 9.47 11.56 -7.38
C PRO A 254 9.84 11.43 -8.86
N TRP A 255 10.37 12.49 -9.48
CA TRP A 255 10.63 12.49 -10.92
C TRP A 255 11.70 11.49 -11.36
N CYS A 256 12.69 11.15 -10.51
CA CYS A 256 13.70 10.14 -10.86
C CYS A 256 13.12 8.72 -10.93
N LEU A 257 12.00 8.49 -10.23
CA LEU A 257 11.32 7.18 -10.19
C LEU A 257 10.22 7.04 -11.26
N ARG A 258 9.77 8.14 -11.87
CA ARG A 258 8.74 8.12 -12.94
C ARG A 258 9.01 7.15 -14.08
N PRO A 259 10.25 7.02 -14.60
CA PRO A 259 10.52 6.11 -15.71
C PRO A 259 10.34 4.63 -15.35
N LEU A 260 10.41 4.26 -14.06
CA LEU A 260 10.46 2.85 -13.65
C LEU A 260 9.24 2.05 -14.12
N ASN A 261 8.05 2.63 -14.14
CA ASN A 261 6.85 1.92 -14.61
C ASN A 261 6.95 1.52 -16.10
N ILE A 262 7.47 2.42 -16.92
CA ILE A 262 7.70 2.17 -18.35
C ILE A 262 8.87 1.19 -18.51
N LEU A 263 9.97 1.41 -17.81
CA LEU A 263 11.16 0.55 -17.89
C LEU A 263 10.85 -0.89 -17.47
N CYS A 264 10.08 -1.09 -16.39
CA CYS A 264 9.62 -2.40 -15.96
C CYS A 264 8.74 -3.07 -17.03
N THR A 265 7.85 -2.31 -17.66
CA THR A 265 6.99 -2.83 -18.74
C THR A 265 7.81 -3.30 -19.93
N LEU A 266 8.78 -2.47 -20.38
CA LEU A 266 9.67 -2.81 -21.49
C LEU A 266 10.56 -4.01 -21.16
N ALA A 267 11.17 -4.02 -19.97
CA ALA A 267 12.04 -5.11 -19.52
C ALA A 267 11.30 -6.45 -19.50
N ARG A 268 10.05 -6.48 -19.01
CA ARG A 268 9.19 -7.67 -18.99
C ARG A 268 8.81 -8.17 -20.37
N GLN A 269 8.57 -7.27 -21.32
CA GLN A 269 8.30 -7.67 -22.71
C GLN A 269 9.52 -8.37 -23.33
N SER A 270 10.73 -7.95 -22.97
CA SER A 270 11.96 -8.65 -23.36
C SER A 270 12.18 -10.02 -22.69
N TYR A 271 11.33 -10.45 -21.73
CA TYR A 271 11.34 -11.82 -21.18
C TYR A 271 10.42 -12.78 -21.96
N ASN A 272 9.46 -12.27 -22.73
CA ASN A 272 8.47 -13.07 -23.45
C ASN A 272 8.84 -13.30 -24.93
N ILE A 273 10.12 -13.11 -25.27
CA ILE A 273 10.75 -13.45 -26.55
C ILE A 273 11.85 -14.46 -26.26
#